data_AF-A0A4R3EHA1-F1
#
_entry.id   AF-A0A4R3EHA1-F1
#
_cell.length_a   1.000
_cell.length_b   1.000
_cell.length_c   1.000
_cell.angle_alpha   90.00
_cell.angle_beta   90.00
_cell.angle_gamma   90.00
#
_symmetry.space_group_name_H-M   'P 1'
#
loop_
_entity.id
_entity.type
_entity.pdbx_description
1 polymer ?
#
loop_
_entity_poly.entity_id
_entity_poly.type
_entity_poly.pdbx_seq_one_letter_code
_entity_poly.pdbx_strand_id
1 'polypeptide(L)'
;MNKRVTPLLKVDTLSARSQRARNRDRGSVFDNNADLSPQSGLPEIRIQTATSIIETLELRTAIEAEAAALAAARRSPAQEAQMIDDFEAFRILAQRAEPTSNADFAFHIAVARGANNTCLARYLELMGPPLIPRSAVWDSDTLR
;
A
#
# COMPACT_ATOMS: atom_id res chain seq x y z
N MET A 1 -41.63 23.63 -30.81
CA MET A 1 -41.49 24.96 -31.46
C MET A 1 -40.51 25.79 -30.65
N ASN A 2 -39.39 26.19 -31.27
CA ASN A 2 -38.40 27.21 -30.85
C ASN A 2 -37.63 27.02 -29.53
N LYS A 3 -36.33 27.33 -29.39
CA LYS A 3 -35.13 27.55 -30.24
C LYS A 3 -34.06 27.96 -29.22
N ARG A 4 -32.83 27.43 -29.34
CA ARG A 4 -31.48 27.97 -28.99
C ARG A 4 -31.35 28.88 -27.73
N VAL A 5 -30.29 28.81 -26.93
CA VAL A 5 -28.94 29.35 -27.22
C VAL A 5 -28.10 29.12 -25.95
N THR A 6 -26.90 28.55 -26.06
CA THR A 6 -25.79 28.71 -25.09
C THR A 6 -25.08 30.05 -25.32
N PRO A 7 -24.44 30.64 -24.30
CA PRO A 7 -22.99 30.69 -24.40
C PRO A 7 -22.21 30.59 -23.08
N LEU A 8 -20.98 30.12 -23.25
CA LEU A 8 -19.81 30.26 -22.39
C LEU A 8 -19.46 31.74 -22.16
N LEU A 9 -18.89 32.08 -20.99
CA LEU A 9 -17.52 32.61 -20.89
C LEU A 9 -17.16 33.07 -19.46
N LYS A 10 -15.88 32.83 -19.14
CA LYS A 10 -15.13 33.18 -17.93
C LYS A 10 -15.10 34.69 -17.68
N VAL A 11 -14.98 35.07 -16.42
CA VAL A 11 -14.44 36.38 -16.02
C VAL A 11 -13.35 36.19 -14.97
N ASP A 12 -12.14 36.50 -15.39
CA ASP A 12 -10.98 36.79 -14.55
C ASP A 12 -11.27 38.02 -13.69
N THR A 13 -10.69 38.11 -12.48
CA THR A 13 -10.12 39.40 -12.04
C THR A 13 -9.00 39.19 -11.02
N LEU A 14 -7.96 39.98 -11.26
CA LEU A 14 -6.67 40.06 -10.60
C LEU A 14 -6.73 40.77 -9.24
N SER A 15 -5.72 40.47 -8.42
CA SER A 15 -4.89 41.42 -7.65
C SER A 15 -5.53 42.22 -6.51
N ALA A 16 -5.02 41.98 -5.29
CA ALA A 16 -4.89 43.06 -4.30
C ALA A 16 -3.68 42.86 -3.36
N ARG A 17 -2.57 43.52 -3.72
CA ARG A 17 -1.72 44.38 -2.86
C ARG A 17 -1.45 43.97 -1.40
N SER A 18 -0.17 43.60 -1.19
CA SER A 18 0.82 44.29 -0.34
C SER A 18 0.34 44.98 0.95
N GLN A 19 0.77 44.42 2.09
CA GLN A 19 1.15 45.21 3.26
C GLN A 19 2.54 44.79 3.73
N ARG A 20 3.47 45.74 3.62
CA ARG A 20 4.85 45.64 4.07
C ARG A 20 4.96 46.41 5.39
N ALA A 21 4.97 45.69 6.52
CA ALA A 21 5.38 46.26 7.79
C ALA A 21 6.80 45.78 8.09
N ARG A 22 7.71 46.74 8.25
CA ARG A 22 9.11 46.54 8.60
C ARG A 22 9.20 46.28 10.11
N ASN A 23 10.03 45.34 10.55
CA ASN A 23 11.04 45.65 11.56
C ASN A 23 12.16 44.62 11.57
N ARG A 24 13.38 45.13 11.66
CA ARG A 24 14.65 44.40 11.69
C ARG A 24 14.84 43.81 13.08
N ASP A 25 15.19 42.53 13.17
CA ASP A 25 16.28 42.13 14.04
C ASP A 25 16.94 40.82 13.58
N ARG A 26 18.21 40.67 13.96
CA ARG A 26 19.18 39.73 13.40
C ARG A 26 18.96 38.28 13.85
N GLY A 27 19.25 37.33 12.94
CA GLY A 27 19.80 36.01 13.29
C GLY A 27 18.81 34.85 13.41
N SER A 28 18.42 34.26 12.29
CA SER A 28 18.51 32.81 12.04
C SER A 28 18.15 32.53 10.59
N VAL A 29 19.13 32.17 9.75
CA VAL A 29 18.85 31.57 8.45
C VAL A 29 18.61 30.09 8.72
N PHE A 30 17.36 29.74 9.03
CA PHE A 30 16.88 28.39 8.76
C PHE A 30 16.33 28.44 7.34
N ASP A 31 17.04 27.79 6.40
CA ASP A 31 16.50 27.47 5.08
C ASP A 31 15.33 26.49 5.27
N ASN A 32 14.13 27.02 5.51
CA ASN A 32 12.89 26.26 5.64
C ASN A 32 12.30 25.86 4.27
N ASN A 33 13.15 25.71 3.25
CA ASN A 33 12.76 25.14 1.96
C ASN A 33 13.39 23.75 1.80
N ALA A 34 13.28 22.90 2.83
CA ALA A 34 13.16 21.48 2.54
C ALA A 34 11.80 21.35 1.85
N ASP A 35 11.83 21.05 0.55
CA ASP A 35 10.63 20.68 -0.17
C ASP A 35 10.05 19.42 0.48
N LEU A 36 9.17 19.62 1.46
CA LEU A 36 8.40 18.58 2.14
C LEU A 36 7.20 18.14 1.29
N SER A 37 7.23 18.42 -0.02
CA SER A 37 6.34 17.74 -0.95
C SER A 37 6.40 16.24 -0.64
N PRO A 38 5.28 15.59 -0.28
CA PRO A 38 5.27 14.16 -0.10
C PRO A 38 5.74 13.57 -1.43
N GLN A 39 6.95 13.00 -1.45
CA GLN A 39 7.41 12.23 -2.58
C GLN A 39 6.38 11.11 -2.75
N SER A 40 5.49 11.34 -3.71
CA SER A 40 4.25 10.58 -3.83
C SER A 40 4.62 9.27 -4.50
N GLY A 41 4.72 8.24 -3.68
CA GLY A 41 4.88 6.86 -4.13
C GLY A 41 5.95 6.16 -3.32
N LEU A 42 5.57 5.06 -2.66
CA LEU A 42 6.56 4.03 -2.36
C LEU A 42 7.22 3.63 -3.68
N PRO A 43 8.54 3.41 -3.72
CA PRO A 43 9.22 3.01 -4.95
C PRO A 43 8.50 1.82 -5.55
N GLU A 44 8.23 1.89 -6.86
CA GLU A 44 7.63 0.80 -7.60
C GLU A 44 8.59 -0.40 -7.53
N ILE A 45 8.28 -1.40 -6.68
CA ILE A 45 9.10 -2.59 -6.51
C ILE A 45 8.97 -3.40 -7.81
N ARG A 46 9.91 -3.20 -8.75
CA ARG A 46 9.96 -3.96 -10.01
C ARG A 46 10.59 -5.32 -9.77
N ILE A 47 9.74 -6.31 -9.58
CA ILE A 47 10.15 -7.71 -9.43
C ILE A 47 10.41 -8.29 -10.82
N GLN A 48 11.65 -8.17 -11.29
CA GLN A 48 12.10 -8.68 -12.59
C GLN A 48 13.27 -9.66 -12.46
N THR A 49 13.83 -9.84 -11.26
CA THR A 49 15.01 -10.68 -11.03
C THR A 49 14.83 -11.52 -9.76
N ALA A 50 15.54 -12.65 -9.67
CA ALA A 50 15.56 -13.46 -8.46
C ALA A 50 15.99 -12.65 -7.22
N THR A 51 16.89 -11.68 -7.40
CA THR A 51 17.32 -10.77 -6.35
C THR A 51 16.17 -9.90 -5.83
N SER A 52 15.37 -9.29 -6.71
CA SER A 52 14.25 -8.45 -6.24
C SER A 52 13.11 -9.26 -5.63
N ILE A 53 12.98 -10.55 -5.99
CA ILE A 53 12.10 -11.49 -5.27
C ILE A 53 12.60 -11.70 -3.83
N ILE A 54 13.90 -11.92 -3.64
CA ILE A 54 14.49 -12.14 -2.32
C ILE A 54 14.34 -10.88 -1.45
N GLU A 55 14.70 -9.70 -1.97
CA GLU A 55 14.56 -8.42 -1.26
C GLU A 55 13.10 -8.18 -0.82
N THR A 56 12.15 -8.53 -1.68
CA THR A 56 10.73 -8.46 -1.36
C THR A 56 10.34 -9.43 -0.25
N LEU A 57 10.85 -10.67 -0.29
CA LEU A 57 10.58 -11.67 0.74
C LEU A 57 11.13 -11.27 2.10
N GLU A 58 12.32 -10.66 2.15
CA GLU A 58 12.93 -10.16 3.37
C GLU A 58 12.06 -9.06 4.00
N LEU A 59 11.63 -8.11 3.17
CA LEU A 59 10.71 -7.04 3.58
C LEU A 59 9.36 -7.59 4.08
N ARG A 60 8.76 -8.54 3.35
CA ARG A 60 7.52 -9.20 3.76
C ARG A 60 7.69 -9.91 5.10
N THR A 61 8.79 -10.62 5.29
CA THR A 61 9.09 -11.35 6.53
C THR A 61 9.10 -10.39 7.73
N ALA A 62 9.77 -9.24 7.61
CA ALA A 62 9.82 -8.24 8.68
C ALA A 62 8.42 -7.70 9.05
N ILE A 63 7.59 -7.44 8.04
CA ILE A 63 6.25 -6.86 8.23
C ILE A 63 5.26 -7.88 8.76
N GLU A 64 5.24 -9.09 8.20
CA GLU A 64 4.33 -10.16 8.58
C GLU A 64 4.64 -10.68 9.99
N ALA A 65 5.91 -10.74 10.39
CA ALA A 65 6.30 -11.14 11.74
C ALA A 65 5.76 -10.16 12.79
N GLU A 66 5.93 -8.85 12.57
CA GLU A 66 5.39 -7.83 13.48
C GLU A 66 3.86 -7.83 13.47
N ALA A 67 3.24 -7.96 12.28
CA ALA A 67 1.79 -8.06 12.15
C ALA A 67 1.23 -9.26 12.93
N ALA A 68 1.86 -10.43 12.85
CA ALA A 68 1.45 -11.62 13.58
C ALA A 68 1.59 -11.45 15.10
N ALA A 69 2.70 -10.87 15.56
CA ALA A 69 2.91 -10.59 16.98
C ALA A 69 1.85 -9.65 17.55
N LEU A 70 1.57 -8.55 16.83
CA LEU A 70 0.52 -7.60 17.20
C LEU A 70 -0.88 -8.22 17.12
N ALA A 71 -1.15 -9.02 16.10
CA ALA A 71 -2.42 -9.69 15.93
C ALA A 71 -2.71 -10.61 17.11
N ALA A 72 -1.74 -11.46 17.50
CA ALA A 72 -1.86 -12.34 18.65
C ALA A 72 -2.28 -11.59 19.95
N ALA A 73 -1.75 -10.39 20.15
CA ALA A 73 -2.08 -9.58 21.33
C ALA A 73 -3.42 -8.84 21.22
N ARG A 74 -3.85 -8.43 20.01
CA ARG A 74 -4.90 -7.40 19.83
C ARG A 74 -6.18 -7.88 19.14
N ARG A 75 -6.14 -9.01 18.43
CA ARG A 75 -7.28 -9.50 17.64
C ARG A 75 -8.54 -9.69 18.50
N SER A 76 -9.70 -9.40 17.92
CA SER A 76 -10.99 -9.81 18.47
C SER A 76 -11.31 -11.27 18.13
N PRO A 77 -12.24 -11.92 18.85
CA PRO A 77 -12.68 -13.28 18.51
C PRO A 77 -13.23 -13.42 17.09
N ALA A 78 -13.90 -12.39 16.57
CA ALA A 78 -14.39 -12.39 15.20
C ALA A 78 -13.25 -12.32 14.17
N GLN A 79 -12.20 -11.54 14.45
CA GLN A 79 -11.00 -11.49 13.60
C GLN A 79 -10.24 -12.82 13.63
N GLU A 80 -10.14 -13.46 14.79
CA GLU A 80 -9.53 -14.80 14.92
C GLU A 80 -10.29 -15.86 14.13
N ALA A 81 -11.63 -15.88 14.23
CA ALA A 81 -12.46 -16.76 13.42
C ALA A 81 -12.21 -16.56 11.92
N GLN A 82 -12.15 -15.30 11.45
CA GLN A 82 -11.85 -14.99 10.05
C GLN A 82 -10.47 -15.51 9.62
N MET A 83 -9.43 -15.35 10.46
CA MET A 83 -8.10 -15.90 10.15
C MET A 83 -8.12 -17.42 10.00
N ILE A 84 -8.88 -18.12 10.85
CA ILE A 84 -9.04 -19.58 10.78
C ILE A 84 -9.76 -19.97 9.49
N ASP A 85 -10.86 -19.30 9.15
CA ASP A 85 -11.62 -19.58 7.93
C ASP A 85 -10.77 -19.37 6.66
N ASP A 86 -10.00 -18.27 6.60
CA ASP A 86 -9.10 -17.99 5.47
C ASP A 86 -7.96 -19.01 5.37
N PHE A 87 -7.42 -19.46 6.51
CA PHE A 87 -6.41 -20.52 6.54
C PHE A 87 -6.97 -21.87 6.07
N GLU A 88 -8.17 -22.24 6.49
CA GLU A 88 -8.81 -23.48 6.04
C GLU A 88 -9.13 -23.44 4.55
N ALA A 89 -9.58 -22.30 4.01
CA ALA A 89 -9.75 -22.11 2.58
C ALA A 89 -8.43 -22.35 1.82
N PHE A 90 -7.32 -21.78 2.30
CA PHE A 90 -5.99 -22.05 1.74
C PHE A 90 -5.64 -23.54 1.80
N ARG A 91 -5.86 -24.21 2.95
CA ARG A 91 -5.56 -25.63 3.13
C ARG A 91 -6.33 -26.52 2.18
N ILE A 92 -7.61 -26.23 1.93
CA ILE A 92 -8.45 -27.00 1.01
C ILE A 92 -7.90 -26.90 -0.41
N LEU A 93 -7.57 -25.69 -0.88
CA LEU A 93 -6.99 -25.48 -2.21
C LEU A 93 -5.63 -26.19 -2.33
N ALA A 94 -4.78 -26.08 -1.31
CA ALA A 94 -3.47 -26.74 -1.28
C ALA A 94 -3.58 -28.27 -1.37
N GLN A 95 -4.55 -28.87 -0.66
CA GLN A 95 -4.79 -30.33 -0.70
C GLN A 95 -5.27 -30.80 -2.09
N ARG A 96 -5.97 -29.94 -2.82
CA ARG A 96 -6.47 -30.23 -4.18
C ARG A 96 -5.46 -29.90 -5.28
N ALA A 97 -4.27 -29.41 -4.93
CA ALA A 97 -3.29 -28.86 -5.87
C ALA A 97 -3.89 -27.76 -6.77
N GLU A 98 -4.85 -27.00 -6.24
CA GLU A 98 -5.44 -25.84 -6.91
C GLU A 98 -4.62 -24.57 -6.64
N PRO A 99 -4.74 -23.51 -7.47
CA PRO A 99 -4.02 -22.26 -7.25
C PRO A 99 -4.32 -21.64 -5.86
N THR A 100 -3.29 -21.49 -5.03
CA THR A 100 -3.45 -21.02 -3.64
C THR A 100 -3.12 -19.54 -3.44
N SER A 101 -2.61 -18.84 -4.45
CA SER A 101 -2.05 -17.47 -4.31
C SER A 101 -3.05 -16.49 -3.69
N ASN A 102 -4.31 -16.50 -4.13
CA ASN A 102 -5.32 -15.60 -3.61
C ASN A 102 -5.73 -15.93 -2.17
N ALA A 103 -5.81 -17.22 -1.82
CA ALA A 103 -6.16 -17.65 -0.47
C ALA A 103 -5.03 -17.40 0.53
N ASP A 104 -3.78 -17.62 0.12
CA ASP A 104 -2.57 -17.27 0.87
C ASP A 104 -2.54 -15.75 1.16
N PHE A 105 -2.76 -14.93 0.12
CA PHE A 105 -2.84 -13.49 0.27
C PHE A 105 -3.96 -13.05 1.23
N ALA A 106 -5.16 -13.62 1.09
CA ALA A 106 -6.30 -13.32 1.96
C ALA A 106 -5.97 -13.61 3.43
N PHE A 107 -5.35 -14.76 3.72
CA PHE A 107 -4.92 -15.12 5.07
C PHE A 107 -3.91 -14.12 5.64
N HIS A 108 -2.87 -13.74 4.89
CA HIS A 108 -1.89 -12.75 5.34
C HIS A 108 -2.53 -11.37 5.63
N ILE A 109 -3.48 -10.93 4.80
CA ILE A 109 -4.24 -9.70 5.04
C ILE A 109 -5.12 -9.81 6.29
N ALA A 110 -5.75 -10.96 6.54
CA ALA A 110 -6.55 -11.17 7.74
C ALA A 110 -5.70 -11.05 9.01
N VAL A 111 -4.52 -11.66 9.03
CA VAL A 111 -3.54 -11.52 10.13
C VAL A 111 -3.16 -10.04 10.33
N ALA A 112 -2.80 -9.33 9.27
CA ALA A 112 -2.40 -7.93 9.37
C ALA A 112 -3.53 -6.99 9.80
N ARG A 113 -4.78 -7.29 9.44
CA ARG A 113 -5.95 -6.58 9.97
C ARG A 113 -6.15 -6.85 11.46
N GLY A 114 -5.90 -8.08 11.91
CA GLY A 114 -5.92 -8.44 13.33
C GLY A 114 -4.88 -7.71 14.19
N ALA A 115 -3.78 -7.24 13.60
CA ALA A 115 -2.80 -6.38 14.27
C ALA A 115 -3.39 -5.03 14.72
N ASN A 116 -4.58 -4.67 14.19
CA ASN A 116 -5.26 -3.40 14.44
C ASN A 116 -4.32 -2.20 14.19
N ASN A 117 -3.50 -2.30 13.15
CA ASN A 117 -2.63 -1.26 12.63
C ASN A 117 -2.86 -1.15 11.12
N THR A 118 -3.56 -0.08 10.70
CA THR A 118 -3.96 0.13 9.31
C THR A 118 -2.77 0.23 8.35
N CYS A 119 -1.61 0.69 8.80
CA CYS A 119 -0.42 0.80 7.96
C CYS A 119 0.11 -0.58 7.54
N LEU A 120 0.12 -1.58 8.43
CA LEU A 120 0.62 -2.91 8.12
C LEU A 120 -0.24 -3.59 7.05
N ALA A 121 -1.56 -3.57 7.23
CA ALA A 121 -2.49 -4.11 6.24
C ALA A 121 -2.37 -3.38 4.89
N ARG A 122 -2.32 -2.04 4.91
CA ARG A 122 -2.18 -1.23 3.70
C ARG A 122 -0.91 -1.54 2.92
N TYR A 123 0.20 -1.79 3.62
CA TYR A 123 1.47 -2.09 2.98
C TYR A 123 1.46 -3.46 2.29
N LEU A 124 0.91 -4.49 2.95
CA LEU A 124 0.72 -5.80 2.32
C LEU A 124 -0.24 -5.73 1.13
N GLU A 125 -1.31 -4.93 1.22
CA GLU A 125 -2.24 -4.68 0.11
C GLU A 125 -1.54 -4.05 -1.10
N LEU A 126 -0.60 -3.13 -0.88
CA LEU A 126 0.17 -2.49 -1.94
C LEU A 126 1.11 -3.47 -2.65
N MET A 127 1.67 -4.43 -1.91
CA MET A 127 2.48 -5.50 -2.48
C MET A 127 1.63 -6.44 -3.36
N GLY A 128 0.40 -6.74 -2.95
CA GLY A 128 -0.57 -7.47 -3.77
C GLY A 128 -0.25 -8.98 -3.97
N PRO A 129 -1.20 -9.74 -4.57
CA PRO A 129 -1.06 -11.19 -4.76
C PRO A 129 0.14 -11.68 -5.60
N PRO A 130 0.57 -10.98 -6.69
CA PRO A 130 1.72 -11.41 -7.51
C PRO A 130 3.04 -11.44 -6.75
N LEU A 131 3.13 -10.79 -5.60
CA LEU A 131 4.30 -10.78 -4.73
C LEU A 131 4.43 -12.03 -3.83
N ILE A 132 3.55 -13.04 -4.02
CA ILE A 132 3.73 -14.39 -3.47
C ILE A 132 4.62 -15.17 -4.46
N PRO A 133 5.91 -15.41 -4.13
CA PRO A 133 6.89 -15.86 -5.13
C PRO A 133 6.60 -17.24 -5.73
N ARG A 134 5.84 -18.08 -5.01
CA ARG A 134 5.56 -19.45 -5.45
C ARG A 134 4.80 -19.48 -6.80
N SER A 135 4.03 -18.44 -7.14
CA SER A 135 3.43 -18.30 -8.47
C SER A 135 4.37 -17.69 -9.51
N ALA A 136 5.27 -16.78 -9.11
CA ALA A 136 6.16 -16.08 -10.04
C ALA A 136 7.33 -16.92 -10.53
N VAL A 137 7.85 -17.85 -9.71
CA VAL A 137 8.99 -18.71 -10.07
C VAL A 137 8.58 -19.78 -11.09
N TRP A 138 7.32 -20.21 -11.12
CA TRP A 138 6.86 -21.26 -12.03
C TRP A 138 6.63 -20.76 -13.47
N ASP A 139 6.25 -19.48 -13.66
CA ASP A 139 6.05 -18.91 -15.01
C ASP A 139 7.38 -18.74 -15.78
N SER A 140 8.52 -18.64 -15.09
CA SER A 140 9.83 -18.53 -15.73
C SER A 140 10.37 -19.82 -16.36
N ASP A 141 9.80 -21.00 -16.04
CA ASP A 141 10.21 -22.28 -16.63
C ASP A 141 9.44 -22.64 -17.91
N THR A 142 8.39 -21.91 -18.26
CA THR A 142 7.63 -22.09 -19.52
C THR A 142 8.22 -21.38 -20.75
N LEU A 143 9.41 -20.79 -20.65
CA LEU A 143 10.11 -20.12 -21.75
C LEU A 143 11.45 -20.79 -22.14
N ARG A 144 11.50 -22.13 -22.13
CA ARG A 144 12.60 -22.89 -22.75
C ARG A 144 12.11 -23.82 -23.84
#